data_AF-A0A2M6WW95-F1
#
_entry.id   AF-A0A2M6WW95-F1
#
_cell.length_a   1.000
_cell.length_b   1.000
_cell.length_c   1.000
_cell.angle_alpha   90.00
_cell.angle_beta   90.00
_cell.angle_gamma   90.00
#
_symmetry.space_group_name_H-M   'P 1'
#
loop_
_entity.id
_entity.type
_entity.pdbx_description
1 polymer ?
#
loop_
_entity_poly.entity_id
_entity_poly.type
_entity_poly.pdbx_seq_one_letter_code
_entity_poly.pdbx_strand_id
1 'polypeptide(L)'
;MKKIISNVELIDMSHLSLEEAEKRINEEEAINEPYMELIKFPDAILEKIETFPSEEVGWLIHGKTIIEAWLRVVERIMRYGLIKGTQYGYQQKELISVAWVISDENPDEPDLSLTLEWPGELQKVTGAIEKDLKEYYSVFLSSEPPAGIAYTYGNRLMKYPLSDGNLDQIKEVIIKQLKDSPDSRRAVATTLVPEVDAFSTEPPCITQIQALQSNGKLHFLATIRSHDIFKGAIPNAFGLRILQKKVSQELGFELGQLKITSESVHIYEQDWGNASQLVECAFWEREPNLIFDEKTQTDPRGYLVIRVKDEEIFAVFQGPQGEELLSFNAKIAKEIMKKIAQLEILSRSDHLLDIGAELQKAEIALKKGLSYVQDKPLDF
;
A
#
# COMPACT_ATOMS: atom_id res chain seq x y z
N MET A 1 15.27 51.53 -3.92
CA MET A 1 14.96 51.52 -5.36
C MET A 1 16.24 51.30 -6.13
N LYS A 2 16.23 50.36 -7.09
CA LYS A 2 17.40 50.03 -7.90
C LYS A 2 17.13 50.50 -9.32
N LYS A 3 17.96 51.41 -9.84
CA LYS A 3 17.90 51.79 -11.26
C LYS A 3 18.37 50.63 -12.13
N ILE A 4 17.51 50.19 -13.06
CA ILE A 4 17.84 49.12 -13.99
C ILE A 4 18.46 49.70 -15.26
N ILE A 5 17.89 50.78 -15.80
CA ILE A 5 18.43 51.61 -16.88
C ILE A 5 18.14 53.09 -16.58
N SER A 6 18.60 54.02 -17.43
CA SER A 6 18.53 55.47 -17.17
C SER A 6 17.14 55.99 -16.77
N ASN A 7 16.07 55.37 -17.28
CA ASN A 7 14.69 55.80 -17.10
C ASN A 7 13.79 54.73 -16.45
N VAL A 8 14.37 53.69 -15.82
CA VAL A 8 13.58 52.62 -15.18
C VAL A 8 14.08 52.38 -13.76
N GLU A 9 13.17 52.55 -12.81
CA GLU A 9 13.39 52.27 -11.39
C GLU A 9 12.59 51.03 -10.98
N LEU A 10 13.26 50.09 -10.33
CA LEU A 10 12.61 48.93 -9.71
C LEU A 10 12.18 49.29 -8.29
N ILE A 11 10.88 49.14 -8.04
CA ILE A 11 10.27 49.18 -6.71
C ILE A 11 10.00 47.74 -6.30
N ASP A 12 10.75 47.24 -5.32
CA ASP A 12 10.53 45.91 -4.75
C ASP A 12 9.45 46.00 -3.68
N MET A 13 8.34 45.27 -3.88
CA MET A 13 7.19 45.22 -2.99
C MET A 13 6.91 43.80 -2.48
N SER A 14 7.83 42.86 -2.70
CA SER A 14 7.68 41.44 -2.34
C SER A 14 7.51 41.16 -0.84
N HIS A 15 7.82 42.14 0.00
CA HIS A 15 7.71 42.07 1.45
C HIS A 15 6.41 42.67 2.00
N LEU A 16 5.57 43.28 1.16
CA LEU A 16 4.29 43.87 1.56
C LEU A 16 3.17 42.82 1.51
N SER A 17 2.14 43.01 2.32
CA SER A 17 0.87 42.30 2.12
C SER A 17 0.19 42.76 0.84
N LEU A 18 -0.75 41.96 0.32
CA LEU A 18 -1.47 42.28 -0.92
C LEU A 18 -2.20 43.63 -0.84
N GLU A 19 -2.88 43.91 0.28
CA GLU A 19 -3.61 45.17 0.49
C GLU A 19 -2.68 46.38 0.52
N GLU A 20 -1.51 46.26 1.16
CA GLU A 20 -0.51 47.34 1.20
C GLU A 20 0.13 47.57 -0.18
N ALA A 21 0.34 46.49 -0.94
CA ALA A 21 0.86 46.56 -2.28
C ALA A 21 -0.13 47.26 -3.23
N GLU A 22 -1.41 46.88 -3.19
CA GLU A 22 -2.48 47.50 -3.97
C GLU A 22 -2.61 48.99 -3.68
N LYS A 23 -2.63 49.37 -2.40
CA LYS A 23 -2.72 50.78 -1.99
C LYS A 23 -1.58 51.61 -2.57
N ARG A 24 -0.35 51.09 -2.50
CA ARG A 24 0.84 51.80 -2.99
C ARG A 24 0.86 51.89 -4.52
N ILE A 25 0.38 50.88 -5.24
CA ILE A 25 0.23 50.94 -6.70
C ILE A 25 -0.79 52.03 -7.07
N ASN A 26 -1.95 52.06 -6.39
CA ASN A 26 -2.99 53.06 -6.65
C ASN A 26 -2.51 54.49 -6.35
N GLU A 27 -1.69 54.70 -5.32
CA GLU A 27 -1.09 55.99 -5.00
C GLU A 27 -0.09 56.46 -6.08
N GLU A 28 0.70 55.54 -6.66
CA GLU A 28 1.65 55.85 -7.73
C GLU A 28 0.97 56.10 -9.08
N GLU A 29 -0.06 55.32 -9.44
CA GLU A 29 -0.88 55.53 -10.65
C GLU A 29 -1.65 56.85 -10.62
N ALA A 30 -2.00 57.36 -9.42
CA ALA A 30 -2.63 58.67 -9.27
C ALA A 30 -1.69 59.84 -9.60
N ILE A 31 -0.37 59.60 -9.60
CA ILE A 31 0.67 60.62 -9.79
C ILE A 31 1.28 60.54 -11.20
N ASN A 32 1.39 59.34 -11.76
CA ASN A 32 2.05 59.10 -13.05
C ASN A 32 1.13 58.33 -14.00
N GLU A 33 0.96 58.81 -15.23
CA GLU A 33 0.28 58.03 -16.27
C GLU A 33 1.14 56.80 -16.66
N PRO A 34 0.53 55.62 -16.82
CA PRO A 34 1.23 54.43 -17.28
C PRO A 34 1.92 54.69 -18.62
N TYR A 35 3.22 54.38 -18.71
CA TYR A 35 4.00 54.51 -19.95
C TYR A 35 3.43 53.67 -21.12
N MET A 36 2.71 52.59 -20.80
CA MET A 36 2.09 51.71 -21.78
C MET A 36 0.79 51.10 -21.24
N GLU A 37 -0.05 50.61 -22.14
CA GLU A 37 -1.22 49.81 -21.77
C GLU A 37 -0.81 48.51 -21.07
N LEU A 38 -1.65 48.05 -20.15
CA LEU A 38 -1.43 46.83 -19.39
C LEU A 38 -1.29 45.62 -20.34
N ILE A 39 -0.09 45.05 -20.40
CA ILE A 39 0.12 43.75 -21.04
C ILE A 39 -0.19 42.65 -20.04
N LYS A 40 -1.33 41.99 -20.23
CA LYS A 40 -1.62 40.73 -19.54
C LYS A 40 -0.94 39.59 -20.29
N PHE A 41 0.02 38.95 -19.65
CA PHE A 41 0.53 37.67 -20.14
C PHE A 41 -0.51 36.60 -19.82
N PRO A 42 -0.74 35.63 -20.74
CA PRO A 42 -1.53 34.46 -20.39
C PRO A 42 -0.86 33.76 -19.19
N ASP A 43 -1.68 33.26 -18.27
CA ASP A 43 -1.16 32.42 -17.20
C ASP A 43 -0.37 31.26 -17.81
N ALA A 44 0.75 30.91 -17.16
CA ALA A 44 1.49 29.73 -17.56
C ALA A 44 0.54 28.53 -17.52
N ILE A 45 0.30 27.89 -18.67
CA ILE A 45 -0.44 26.63 -18.72
C ILE A 45 0.47 25.62 -18.02
N LEU A 46 0.12 25.28 -16.78
CA LEU A 46 0.81 24.23 -16.06
C LEU A 46 0.66 22.93 -16.85
N GLU A 47 1.77 22.28 -17.16
CA GLU A 47 1.74 20.95 -17.78
C GLU A 47 0.93 20.02 -16.88
N LYS A 48 0.02 19.26 -17.50
CA LYS A 48 -0.76 18.27 -16.78
C LYS A 48 0.17 17.13 -16.37
N ILE A 49 0.51 17.07 -15.09
CA ILE A 49 1.29 15.97 -14.53
C ILE A 49 0.37 14.74 -14.48
N GLU A 50 0.64 13.74 -15.31
CA GLU A 50 -0.15 12.50 -15.36
C GLU A 50 0.28 11.47 -14.32
N THR A 51 1.52 11.57 -13.80
CA THR A 51 2.10 10.64 -12.83
C THR A 51 2.92 11.41 -11.81
N PHE A 52 2.72 11.13 -10.53
CA PHE A 52 3.44 11.79 -9.44
C PHE A 52 4.86 11.23 -9.35
N PRO A 53 5.86 12.05 -8.94
CA PRO A 53 7.19 11.53 -8.66
C PRO A 53 7.11 10.49 -7.53
N SER A 54 7.94 9.45 -7.64
CA SER A 54 7.84 8.25 -6.81
C SER A 54 9.15 7.48 -6.76
N GLU A 55 9.33 6.59 -5.78
CA GLU A 55 10.30 5.50 -5.88
C GLU A 55 10.11 4.68 -7.17
N GLU A 56 11.21 4.19 -7.74
CA GLU A 56 11.20 3.44 -9.00
C GLU A 56 10.85 1.95 -8.80
N VAL A 57 11.27 1.36 -7.68
CA VAL A 57 11.14 -0.08 -7.39
C VAL A 57 10.93 -0.30 -5.91
N GLY A 58 10.03 -1.20 -5.55
CA GLY A 58 9.88 -1.70 -4.19
C GLY A 58 8.83 -0.94 -3.39
N TRP A 59 7.68 -1.58 -3.22
CA TRP A 59 6.56 -1.02 -2.47
C TRP A 59 6.07 -2.01 -1.42
N LEU A 60 5.69 -1.51 -0.26
CA LEU A 60 5.09 -2.32 0.80
C LEU A 60 3.70 -1.78 1.14
N ILE A 61 2.69 -2.60 0.94
CA ILE A 61 1.29 -2.28 1.18
C ILE A 61 0.73 -3.30 2.15
N HIS A 62 -0.02 -2.83 3.13
CA HIS A 62 -0.71 -3.67 4.09
C HIS A 62 -2.22 -3.48 3.96
N GLY A 63 -2.97 -4.56 4.11
CA GLY A 63 -4.41 -4.55 4.31
C GLY A 63 -4.82 -5.75 5.16
N LYS A 64 -5.93 -5.64 5.88
CA LYS A 64 -6.47 -6.78 6.64
C LYS A 64 -7.04 -7.81 5.69
N THR A 65 -7.86 -7.35 4.75
CA THR A 65 -8.53 -8.16 3.75
C THR A 65 -7.84 -8.03 2.39
N ILE A 66 -8.13 -8.97 1.50
CA ILE A 66 -7.62 -8.95 0.12
C ILE A 66 -8.12 -7.71 -0.60
N ILE A 67 -9.40 -7.36 -0.45
CA ILE A 67 -9.99 -6.20 -1.11
C ILE A 67 -9.36 -4.90 -0.59
N GLU A 68 -9.13 -4.77 0.71
CA GLU A 68 -8.47 -3.58 1.27
C GLU A 68 -7.05 -3.42 0.72
N ALA A 69 -6.24 -4.49 0.77
CA ALA A 69 -4.87 -4.46 0.27
C ALA A 69 -4.84 -4.19 -1.24
N TRP A 70 -5.73 -4.83 -2.01
CA TRP A 70 -5.88 -4.66 -3.45
C TRP A 70 -6.23 -3.21 -3.82
N LEU A 71 -7.21 -2.62 -3.13
CA LEU A 71 -7.71 -1.28 -3.39
C LEU A 71 -6.61 -0.23 -3.14
N ARG A 72 -5.78 -0.45 -2.12
CA ARG A 72 -4.56 0.33 -1.88
C ARG A 72 -3.57 0.17 -3.04
N VAL A 73 -3.31 -1.03 -3.54
CA VAL A 73 -2.41 -1.25 -4.71
C VAL A 73 -2.92 -0.48 -5.93
N VAL A 74 -4.22 -0.56 -6.25
CA VAL A 74 -4.84 0.20 -7.35
C VAL A 74 -4.59 1.69 -7.16
N GLU A 75 -4.79 2.22 -5.96
CA GLU A 75 -4.55 3.63 -5.65
C GLU A 75 -3.09 4.06 -5.88
N ARG A 76 -2.10 3.24 -5.46
CA ARG A 76 -0.69 3.56 -5.72
C ARG A 76 -0.39 3.55 -7.20
N ILE A 77 -0.92 2.60 -7.98
CA ILE A 77 -0.72 2.57 -9.44
C ILE A 77 -1.36 3.80 -10.09
N MET A 78 -2.56 4.20 -9.68
CA MET A 78 -3.22 5.37 -10.27
C MET A 78 -2.47 6.67 -9.99
N ARG A 79 -1.86 6.78 -8.80
CA ARG A 79 -1.08 7.95 -8.38
C ARG A 79 0.35 7.98 -8.93
N TYR A 80 1.07 6.87 -8.85
CA TYR A 80 2.52 6.77 -9.07
C TYR A 80 2.92 5.87 -10.23
N GLY A 81 1.99 5.12 -10.80
CA GLY A 81 2.27 4.15 -11.86
C GLY A 81 2.75 4.82 -13.13
N LEU A 82 3.92 4.39 -13.63
CA LEU A 82 4.49 4.89 -14.87
C LEU A 82 3.64 4.42 -16.06
N ILE A 83 3.28 5.35 -16.95
CA ILE A 83 2.64 5.02 -18.22
C ILE A 83 3.69 4.49 -19.19
N LYS A 84 3.50 3.26 -19.68
CA LYS A 84 4.37 2.66 -20.69
C LYS A 84 3.61 1.71 -21.62
N GLY A 85 4.24 1.37 -22.74
CA GLY A 85 3.68 0.40 -23.70
C GLY A 85 3.75 -1.05 -23.21
N THR A 86 2.98 -1.90 -23.87
CA THR A 86 2.94 -3.36 -23.67
C THR A 86 3.33 -4.07 -24.97
N GLN A 87 3.70 -5.35 -24.88
CA GLN A 87 3.93 -6.22 -26.04
C GLN A 87 2.66 -6.48 -26.88
N TYR A 88 1.48 -6.12 -26.36
CA TYR A 88 0.19 -6.31 -27.03
C TYR A 88 -0.28 -5.07 -27.79
N GLY A 89 0.48 -3.97 -27.75
CA GLY A 89 0.15 -2.73 -28.45
C GLY A 89 -0.74 -1.75 -27.67
N TYR A 90 -1.09 -2.07 -26.42
CA TYR A 90 -1.83 -1.18 -25.51
C TYR A 90 -0.89 -0.46 -24.55
N GLN A 91 -1.37 0.62 -23.93
CA GLN A 91 -0.70 1.24 -22.78
C GLN A 91 -1.10 0.59 -21.45
N GLN A 92 -0.24 0.75 -20.44
CA GLN A 92 -0.49 0.35 -19.06
C GLN A 92 0.11 1.39 -18.10
N LYS A 93 -0.47 1.49 -16.90
CA LYS A 93 0.17 2.09 -15.74
C LYS A 93 0.79 0.98 -14.90
N GLU A 94 2.06 1.08 -14.55
CA GLU A 94 2.79 0.01 -13.85
C GLU A 94 3.55 0.51 -12.62
N LEU A 95 3.57 -0.31 -11.57
CA LEU A 95 4.55 -0.25 -10.49
C LEU A 95 5.42 -1.52 -10.47
N ILE A 96 6.71 -1.34 -10.15
CA ILE A 96 7.68 -2.44 -10.10
C ILE A 96 7.88 -2.91 -8.65
N SER A 97 7.74 -4.23 -8.45
CA SER A 97 7.94 -4.94 -7.19
C SER A 97 7.07 -4.41 -6.04
N VAL A 98 5.77 -4.68 -6.12
CA VAL A 98 4.80 -4.36 -5.07
C VAL A 98 4.56 -5.58 -4.19
N ALA A 99 5.02 -5.50 -2.94
CA ALA A 99 4.67 -6.44 -1.89
C ALA A 99 3.39 -5.97 -1.19
N TRP A 100 2.32 -6.75 -1.27
CA TRP A 100 1.09 -6.50 -0.55
C TRP A 100 0.81 -7.65 0.44
N VAL A 101 0.63 -7.27 1.69
CA VAL A 101 0.52 -8.16 2.86
C VAL A 101 -0.91 -8.14 3.37
N ILE A 102 -1.54 -9.30 3.35
CA ILE A 102 -2.89 -9.56 3.83
C ILE A 102 -2.79 -10.26 5.18
N SER A 103 -3.31 -9.63 6.23
CA SER A 103 -3.15 -10.14 7.60
C SER A 103 -4.31 -10.99 8.12
N ASP A 104 -5.54 -10.75 7.67
CA ASP A 104 -6.75 -11.26 8.31
C ASP A 104 -7.92 -11.43 7.32
N GLU A 105 -7.69 -12.20 6.26
CA GLU A 105 -8.76 -12.59 5.33
C GLU A 105 -9.28 -13.99 5.68
N ASN A 106 -10.60 -14.16 5.81
CA ASN A 106 -11.22 -15.46 5.97
C ASN A 106 -11.64 -16.03 4.60
N PRO A 107 -10.96 -17.04 4.05
CA PRO A 107 -11.33 -17.56 2.73
C PRO A 107 -12.64 -18.36 2.70
N ASP A 108 -13.25 -18.72 3.83
CA ASP A 108 -14.60 -19.33 3.82
C ASP A 108 -15.71 -18.29 3.69
N GLU A 109 -15.46 -17.10 4.23
CA GLU A 109 -16.36 -15.96 4.25
C GLU A 109 -15.60 -14.72 3.74
N PRO A 110 -15.33 -14.66 2.41
CA PRO A 110 -14.58 -13.56 1.81
C PRO A 110 -15.16 -12.19 2.17
N ASP A 111 -14.32 -11.30 2.70
CA ASP A 111 -14.76 -9.92 2.96
C ASP A 111 -14.82 -9.11 1.67
N LEU A 112 -16.04 -8.97 1.15
CA LEU A 112 -16.38 -8.16 -0.02
C LEU A 112 -17.15 -6.89 0.36
N SER A 113 -17.14 -6.48 1.63
CA SER A 113 -17.93 -5.35 2.13
C SER A 113 -17.66 -4.05 1.35
N LEU A 114 -16.40 -3.81 0.98
CA LEU A 114 -15.97 -2.65 0.20
C LEU A 114 -16.44 -2.67 -1.27
N THR A 115 -16.92 -3.81 -1.77
CA THR A 115 -17.32 -3.96 -3.18
C THR A 115 -18.84 -3.91 -3.39
N LEU A 116 -19.63 -3.94 -2.30
CA LEU A 116 -21.10 -4.03 -2.35
C LEU A 116 -21.75 -2.87 -3.11
N GLU A 117 -21.17 -1.67 -3.04
CA GLU A 117 -21.67 -0.46 -3.70
C GLU A 117 -21.11 -0.28 -5.11
N TRP A 118 -20.20 -1.15 -5.55
CA TRP A 118 -19.61 -1.04 -6.88
C TRP A 118 -20.64 -1.37 -7.96
N PRO A 119 -20.56 -0.72 -9.14
CA PRO A 119 -21.34 -1.15 -10.30
C PRO A 119 -21.11 -2.64 -10.59
N GLY A 120 -22.17 -3.38 -10.94
CA GLY A 120 -22.06 -4.82 -11.19
C GLY A 120 -21.06 -5.19 -12.29
N GLU A 121 -20.86 -4.33 -13.29
CA GLU A 121 -19.81 -4.51 -14.30
C GLU A 121 -18.40 -4.41 -13.70
N LEU A 122 -18.17 -3.52 -12.73
CA LEU A 122 -16.89 -3.44 -12.03
C LEU A 122 -16.63 -4.68 -11.17
N GLN A 123 -17.65 -5.18 -10.47
CA GLN A 123 -17.55 -6.44 -9.71
C GLN A 123 -17.19 -7.62 -10.63
N LYS A 124 -17.82 -7.70 -11.83
CA LYS A 124 -17.51 -8.74 -12.82
C LYS A 124 -16.09 -8.63 -13.37
N VAL A 125 -15.69 -7.43 -13.80
CA VAL A 125 -14.34 -7.19 -14.34
C VAL A 125 -13.28 -7.53 -13.31
N THR A 126 -13.54 -7.20 -12.04
CA THR A 126 -12.58 -7.46 -10.95
C THR A 126 -12.62 -8.89 -10.41
N GLY A 127 -13.65 -9.67 -10.76
CA GLY A 127 -13.88 -10.99 -10.18
C GLY A 127 -14.25 -10.94 -8.68
N ALA A 128 -14.66 -9.78 -8.17
CA ALA A 128 -15.06 -9.56 -6.78
C ALA A 128 -16.52 -10.01 -6.53
N ILE A 129 -16.85 -11.22 -6.99
CA ILE A 129 -18.18 -11.82 -6.87
C ILE A 129 -18.04 -13.13 -6.11
N GLU A 130 -18.71 -13.23 -4.95
CA GLU A 130 -18.57 -14.37 -4.03
C GLU A 130 -18.81 -15.73 -4.71
N LYS A 131 -19.83 -15.81 -5.56
CA LYS A 131 -20.16 -17.02 -6.33
C LYS A 131 -19.01 -17.44 -7.24
N ASP A 132 -18.46 -16.49 -7.99
CA ASP A 132 -17.39 -16.75 -8.96
C ASP A 132 -16.09 -17.11 -8.25
N LEU A 133 -15.82 -16.52 -7.08
CA LEU A 133 -14.70 -16.90 -6.21
C LEU A 133 -14.82 -18.36 -5.74
N LYS A 134 -16.00 -18.78 -5.29
CA LYS A 134 -16.25 -20.17 -4.86
C LYS A 134 -16.06 -21.17 -6.01
N GLU A 135 -16.50 -20.82 -7.21
CA GLU A 135 -16.24 -21.62 -8.42
C GLU A 135 -14.74 -21.67 -8.74
N TYR A 136 -14.06 -20.52 -8.67
CA TYR A 136 -12.62 -20.41 -8.90
C TYR A 136 -11.80 -21.25 -7.91
N TYR A 137 -12.22 -21.39 -6.65
CA TYR A 137 -11.52 -22.23 -5.67
C TYR A 137 -11.45 -23.69 -6.13
N SER A 138 -12.51 -24.18 -6.76
CA SER A 138 -12.56 -25.55 -7.26
C SER A 138 -11.52 -25.76 -8.37
N VAL A 139 -11.31 -24.75 -9.21
CA VAL A 139 -10.30 -24.79 -10.27
C VAL A 139 -8.89 -24.62 -9.69
N PHE A 140 -8.68 -23.66 -8.80
CA PHE A 140 -7.38 -23.35 -8.20
C PHE A 140 -6.84 -24.51 -7.36
N LEU A 141 -7.72 -25.29 -6.74
CA LEU A 141 -7.38 -26.42 -5.89
C LEU A 141 -7.44 -27.77 -6.62
N SER A 142 -7.61 -27.77 -7.94
CA SER A 142 -7.67 -28.98 -8.76
C SER A 142 -6.32 -29.27 -9.42
N SER A 143 -5.91 -30.54 -9.43
CA SER A 143 -4.76 -31.01 -10.21
C SER A 143 -5.06 -31.14 -11.71
N GLU A 144 -6.34 -31.10 -12.10
CA GLU A 144 -6.78 -31.24 -13.49
C GLU A 144 -7.37 -29.91 -14.00
N PRO A 145 -6.85 -29.37 -15.12
CA PRO A 145 -7.42 -28.17 -15.72
C PRO A 145 -8.78 -28.48 -16.37
N PRO A 146 -9.69 -27.50 -16.46
CA PRO A 146 -10.90 -27.63 -17.28
C PRO A 146 -10.57 -27.91 -18.75
N ALA A 147 -11.49 -28.55 -19.46
CA ALA A 147 -11.30 -28.88 -20.87
C ALA A 147 -11.04 -27.60 -21.71
N GLY A 148 -9.99 -27.65 -22.54
CA GLY A 148 -9.59 -26.53 -23.40
C GLY A 148 -8.73 -25.46 -22.73
N ILE A 149 -8.44 -25.58 -21.43
CA ILE A 149 -7.53 -24.68 -20.71
C ILE A 149 -6.11 -25.26 -20.70
N ALA A 150 -5.14 -24.50 -21.19
CA ALA A 150 -3.76 -24.96 -21.34
C ALA A 150 -3.08 -25.28 -19.99
N TYR A 151 -3.31 -24.44 -18.98
CA TYR A 151 -2.90 -24.72 -17.61
C TYR A 151 -3.77 -23.96 -16.60
N THR A 152 -3.77 -24.43 -15.37
CA THR A 152 -4.24 -23.73 -14.18
C THR A 152 -3.13 -23.72 -13.13
N TYR A 153 -3.21 -22.82 -12.16
CA TYR A 153 -2.25 -22.82 -11.05
C TYR A 153 -2.33 -24.13 -10.26
N GLY A 154 -3.53 -24.67 -10.05
CA GLY A 154 -3.73 -25.95 -9.36
C GLY A 154 -2.99 -27.10 -10.02
N ASN A 155 -3.11 -27.26 -11.35
CA ASN A 155 -2.38 -28.33 -12.04
C ASN A 155 -0.87 -28.14 -11.97
N ARG A 156 -0.37 -26.90 -12.09
CA ARG A 156 1.06 -26.63 -12.00
C ARG A 156 1.60 -26.86 -10.58
N LEU A 157 0.77 -26.74 -9.54
CA LEU A 157 1.19 -26.98 -8.16
C LEU A 157 1.07 -28.45 -7.75
N MET A 158 -0.03 -29.12 -8.09
CA MET A 158 -0.35 -30.48 -7.61
C MET A 158 -0.01 -31.59 -8.61
N LYS A 159 0.28 -31.23 -9.87
CA LYS A 159 0.66 -32.15 -10.94
C LYS A 159 1.73 -31.48 -11.81
N TYR A 160 2.77 -30.97 -11.16
CA TYR A 160 3.88 -30.31 -11.82
C TYR A 160 4.57 -31.28 -12.77
N PRO A 161 4.73 -30.95 -14.06
CA PRO A 161 5.29 -31.87 -15.03
C PRO A 161 6.79 -32.07 -14.80
N LEU A 162 7.23 -33.33 -14.80
CA LEU A 162 8.63 -33.73 -14.80
C LEU A 162 8.98 -34.44 -16.11
N SER A 163 10.27 -34.66 -16.36
CA SER A 163 10.72 -35.46 -17.50
C SER A 163 10.21 -36.91 -17.45
N ASP A 164 9.98 -37.45 -16.25
CA ASP A 164 9.41 -38.79 -16.03
C ASP A 164 8.31 -38.74 -14.95
N GLY A 165 7.11 -38.34 -15.36
CA GLY A 165 5.92 -38.29 -14.49
C GLY A 165 5.57 -36.88 -14.02
N ASN A 166 4.94 -36.79 -12.85
CA ASN A 166 4.48 -35.53 -12.26
C ASN A 166 4.84 -35.48 -10.77
N LEU A 167 4.89 -34.27 -10.21
CA LEU A 167 5.15 -34.01 -8.79
C LEU A 167 3.99 -33.20 -8.18
N ASP A 168 3.44 -33.65 -7.06
CA ASP A 168 2.57 -32.83 -6.22
C ASP A 168 3.43 -31.97 -5.29
N GLN A 169 3.73 -30.74 -5.68
CA GLN A 169 4.59 -29.85 -4.89
C GLN A 169 3.92 -29.40 -3.58
N ILE A 170 2.59 -29.43 -3.49
CA ILE A 170 1.90 -29.07 -2.25
C ILE A 170 2.10 -30.17 -1.22
N LYS A 171 1.82 -31.42 -1.59
CA LYS A 171 1.90 -32.58 -0.68
C LYS A 171 3.33 -33.06 -0.48
N GLU A 172 4.05 -33.28 -1.56
CA GLU A 172 5.36 -33.95 -1.55
C GLU A 172 6.52 -33.01 -1.24
N VAL A 173 6.34 -31.70 -1.44
CA VAL A 173 7.34 -30.68 -1.10
C VAL A 173 6.90 -29.85 0.09
N ILE A 174 5.90 -28.97 -0.04
CA ILE A 174 5.54 -28.01 1.03
C ILE A 174 5.15 -28.71 2.34
N ILE A 175 4.13 -29.57 2.29
CA ILE A 175 3.61 -30.26 3.49
C ILE A 175 4.67 -31.18 4.07
N LYS A 176 5.33 -31.99 3.23
CA LYS A 176 6.37 -32.91 3.70
C LYS A 176 7.53 -32.17 4.38
N GLN A 177 8.04 -31.09 3.78
CA GLN A 177 9.14 -30.30 4.35
C GLN A 177 8.78 -29.73 5.71
N LEU A 178 7.55 -29.22 5.89
CA LEU A 178 7.11 -28.62 7.15
C LEU A 178 6.70 -29.66 8.21
N LYS A 179 6.26 -30.86 7.81
CA LYS A 179 6.08 -31.99 8.74
C LYS A 179 7.41 -32.51 9.26
N ASP A 180 8.42 -32.61 8.39
CA ASP A 180 9.77 -33.07 8.76
C ASP A 180 10.52 -32.02 9.61
N SER A 181 10.36 -30.74 9.29
CA SER A 181 10.94 -29.62 10.03
C SER A 181 10.05 -28.37 9.90
N PRO A 182 9.32 -27.97 10.94
CA PRO A 182 8.48 -26.76 10.93
C PRO A 182 9.21 -25.49 10.48
N ASP A 183 10.51 -25.39 10.77
CA ASP A 183 11.35 -24.24 10.41
C ASP A 183 12.03 -24.39 9.03
N SER A 184 11.58 -25.33 8.21
CA SER A 184 12.16 -25.58 6.88
C SER A 184 11.99 -24.36 5.98
N ARG A 185 13.12 -23.82 5.52
CA ARG A 185 13.17 -22.78 4.49
C ARG A 185 13.02 -23.34 3.06
N ARG A 186 12.77 -24.64 2.93
CA ARG A 186 12.72 -25.38 1.64
C ARG A 186 11.29 -25.74 1.19
N ALA A 187 10.26 -25.34 1.95
CA ALA A 187 8.87 -25.53 1.58
C ALA A 187 8.48 -24.53 0.47
N VAL A 188 8.92 -24.81 -0.76
CA VAL A 188 8.77 -23.95 -1.95
C VAL A 188 8.15 -24.77 -3.08
N ALA A 189 7.22 -24.17 -3.81
CA ALA A 189 6.64 -24.69 -5.05
C ALA A 189 6.77 -23.64 -6.16
N THR A 190 6.88 -24.09 -7.40
CA THR A 190 6.93 -23.25 -8.61
C THR A 190 5.86 -23.68 -9.60
N THR A 191 5.26 -22.74 -10.31
CA THR A 191 4.33 -23.06 -11.40
C THR A 191 5.03 -23.04 -12.77
N LEU A 192 6.16 -22.33 -12.85
CA LEU A 192 6.93 -22.13 -14.07
C LEU A 192 7.69 -23.41 -14.40
N VAL A 193 7.53 -23.88 -15.63
CA VAL A 193 8.24 -25.01 -16.21
C VAL A 193 9.08 -24.43 -17.35
N PRO A 194 10.39 -24.18 -17.15
CA PRO A 194 11.21 -23.46 -18.12
C PRO A 194 11.13 -24.01 -19.54
N GLU A 195 11.12 -25.34 -19.69
CA GLU A 195 11.05 -26.01 -21.00
C GLU A 195 9.73 -25.76 -21.75
N VAL A 196 8.64 -25.54 -21.02
CA VAL A 196 7.30 -25.30 -21.59
C VAL A 196 7.03 -23.81 -21.75
N ASP A 197 7.47 -23.00 -20.79
CA ASP A 197 6.99 -21.64 -20.62
C ASP A 197 7.94 -20.57 -21.21
N ALA A 198 9.20 -20.90 -21.51
CA ALA A 198 10.19 -19.94 -22.00
C ALA A 198 9.77 -19.22 -23.30
N PHE A 199 8.97 -19.89 -24.14
CA PHE A 199 8.48 -19.35 -25.41
C PHE A 199 6.94 -19.32 -25.49
N SER A 200 6.26 -19.57 -24.37
CA SER A 200 4.81 -19.46 -24.29
C SER A 200 4.39 -18.00 -24.40
N THR A 201 3.29 -17.73 -25.10
CA THR A 201 2.66 -16.40 -25.11
C THR A 201 1.93 -16.10 -23.80
N GLU A 202 1.57 -17.13 -23.04
CA GLU A 202 0.83 -17.03 -21.78
C GLU A 202 1.48 -17.89 -20.67
N PRO A 203 2.73 -17.61 -20.25
CA PRO A 203 3.35 -18.36 -19.17
C PRO A 203 2.64 -18.08 -17.82
N PRO A 204 2.77 -18.94 -16.80
CA PRO A 204 2.20 -18.70 -15.47
C PRO A 204 2.54 -17.32 -14.89
N CYS A 205 1.54 -16.59 -14.40
CA CYS A 205 1.76 -15.29 -13.76
C CYS A 205 2.24 -15.44 -12.32
N ILE A 206 1.53 -16.20 -11.47
CA ILE A 206 2.09 -16.69 -10.21
C ILE A 206 3.21 -17.64 -10.59
N THR A 207 4.45 -17.39 -10.15
CA THR A 207 5.63 -18.20 -10.49
C THR A 207 6.13 -19.04 -9.33
N GLN A 208 6.01 -18.55 -8.09
CA GLN A 208 6.50 -19.22 -6.89
C GLN A 208 5.54 -19.04 -5.72
N ILE A 209 5.45 -20.07 -4.87
CA ILE A 209 4.83 -20.01 -3.54
C ILE A 209 5.82 -20.61 -2.55
N GLN A 210 6.14 -19.87 -1.49
CA GLN A 210 6.89 -20.39 -0.34
C GLN A 210 6.00 -20.38 0.90
N ALA A 211 6.08 -21.44 1.69
CA ALA A 211 5.43 -21.55 2.98
C ALA A 211 6.48 -21.46 4.09
N LEU A 212 6.25 -20.59 5.08
CA LEU A 212 7.10 -20.48 6.27
C LEU A 212 6.20 -20.40 7.50
N GLN A 213 6.64 -20.95 8.64
CA GLN A 213 5.94 -20.76 9.91
C GLN A 213 6.67 -19.73 10.78
N SER A 214 5.92 -18.95 11.55
CA SER A 214 6.46 -18.20 12.67
C SER A 214 5.45 -18.16 13.81
N ASN A 215 5.89 -18.45 15.03
CA ASN A 215 5.03 -18.48 16.23
C ASN A 215 3.74 -19.31 16.05
N GLY A 216 3.84 -20.47 15.38
CA GLY A 216 2.69 -21.35 15.14
C GLY A 216 1.74 -20.90 14.03
N LYS A 217 2.05 -19.82 13.31
CA LYS A 217 1.28 -19.29 12.18
C LYS A 217 1.95 -19.62 10.86
N LEU A 218 1.21 -20.19 9.90
CA LEU A 218 1.69 -20.51 8.56
C LEU A 218 1.49 -19.32 7.62
N HIS A 219 2.57 -18.79 7.08
CA HIS A 219 2.60 -17.71 6.11
C HIS A 219 2.82 -18.25 4.70
N PHE A 220 2.12 -17.67 3.72
CA PHE A 220 2.40 -17.89 2.31
C PHE A 220 3.05 -16.65 1.70
N LEU A 221 4.13 -16.87 0.96
CA LEU A 221 4.85 -15.85 0.21
C LEU A 221 4.79 -16.20 -1.27
N ALA A 222 3.92 -15.54 -2.01
CA ALA A 222 3.75 -15.74 -3.44
C ALA A 222 4.51 -14.68 -4.24
N THR A 223 5.11 -15.09 -5.35
CA THR A 223 5.70 -14.18 -6.35
C THR A 223 4.93 -14.28 -7.65
N ILE A 224 4.58 -13.13 -8.22
CA ILE A 224 3.80 -12.97 -9.45
C ILE A 224 4.60 -12.08 -10.39
N ARG A 225 5.04 -12.62 -11.53
CA ARG A 225 5.91 -11.90 -12.48
C ARG A 225 5.22 -10.75 -13.21
N SER A 226 3.92 -10.88 -13.43
CA SER A 226 3.09 -9.95 -14.20
C SER A 226 1.67 -10.05 -13.68
N HIS A 227 1.13 -8.95 -13.18
CA HIS A 227 -0.09 -8.95 -12.42
C HIS A 227 -1.04 -7.86 -12.91
N ASP A 228 -2.00 -8.26 -13.74
CA ASP A 228 -3.17 -7.43 -14.04
C ASP A 228 -3.97 -7.32 -12.74
N ILE A 229 -3.83 -6.15 -12.09
CA ILE A 229 -4.46 -5.91 -10.80
C ILE A 229 -5.97 -5.90 -10.95
N PHE A 230 -6.52 -5.48 -12.09
CA PHE A 230 -7.95 -5.38 -12.28
C PHE A 230 -8.58 -6.76 -12.50
N LYS A 231 -8.11 -7.56 -13.46
CA LYS A 231 -8.84 -8.77 -13.90
C LYS A 231 -8.42 -10.07 -13.22
N GLY A 232 -7.16 -10.16 -12.78
CA GLY A 232 -6.60 -11.41 -12.28
C GLY A 232 -6.36 -11.43 -10.77
N ALA A 233 -6.12 -10.28 -10.15
CA ALA A 233 -5.51 -10.26 -8.83
C ALA A 233 -6.41 -10.71 -7.69
N ILE A 234 -7.69 -10.32 -7.71
CA ILE A 234 -8.62 -10.71 -6.66
C ILE A 234 -8.83 -12.24 -6.65
N PRO A 235 -9.20 -12.90 -7.77
CA PRO A 235 -9.27 -14.36 -7.81
C PRO A 235 -7.95 -15.05 -7.41
N ASN A 236 -6.81 -14.57 -7.93
CA ASN A 236 -5.50 -15.14 -7.60
C ASN A 236 -5.20 -15.06 -6.10
N ALA A 237 -5.44 -13.91 -5.46
CA ALA A 237 -5.19 -13.71 -4.04
C ALA A 237 -6.08 -14.62 -3.18
N PHE A 238 -7.37 -14.73 -3.52
CA PHE A 238 -8.27 -15.63 -2.80
C PHE A 238 -7.93 -17.11 -3.05
N GLY A 239 -7.51 -17.48 -4.26
CA GLY A 239 -7.00 -18.82 -4.59
C GLY A 239 -5.78 -19.20 -3.75
N LEU A 240 -4.82 -18.28 -3.62
CA LEU A 240 -3.66 -18.45 -2.73
C LEU A 240 -4.09 -18.56 -1.26
N ARG A 241 -5.06 -17.76 -0.82
CA ARG A 241 -5.56 -17.75 0.56
C ARG A 241 -6.27 -19.05 0.94
N ILE A 242 -7.12 -19.60 0.06
CA ILE A 242 -7.79 -20.88 0.33
C ILE A 242 -6.79 -22.04 0.31
N LEU A 243 -5.78 -22.02 -0.57
CA LEU A 243 -4.69 -23.00 -0.56
C LEU A 243 -3.87 -22.92 0.74
N GLN A 244 -3.50 -21.70 1.17
CA GLN A 244 -2.80 -21.46 2.44
C GLN A 244 -3.56 -22.07 3.61
N LYS A 245 -4.87 -21.83 3.68
CA LYS A 245 -5.72 -22.40 4.72
C LYS A 245 -5.72 -23.93 4.70
N LYS A 246 -5.83 -24.57 3.52
CA LYS A 246 -5.77 -26.04 3.44
C LYS A 246 -4.44 -26.59 3.95
N VAL A 247 -3.33 -25.96 3.57
CA VAL A 247 -2.00 -26.37 4.03
C VAL A 247 -1.83 -26.12 5.53
N SER A 248 -2.33 -25.01 6.07
CA SER A 248 -2.24 -24.72 7.50
C SER A 248 -3.03 -25.73 8.33
N GLN A 249 -4.24 -26.07 7.90
CA GLN A 249 -5.08 -27.09 8.55
C GLN A 249 -4.41 -28.47 8.55
N GLU A 250 -3.85 -28.89 7.42
CA GLU A 250 -3.16 -30.19 7.29
C GLU A 250 -1.88 -30.28 8.16
N LEU A 251 -1.26 -29.14 8.45
CA LEU A 251 -0.05 -29.05 9.28
C LEU A 251 -0.34 -28.72 10.76
N GLY A 252 -1.58 -28.35 11.11
CA GLY A 252 -1.96 -27.92 12.45
C GLY A 252 -1.45 -26.52 12.84
N PHE A 253 -1.18 -25.64 11.86
CA PHE A 253 -0.81 -24.25 12.09
C PHE A 253 -2.02 -23.32 12.05
N GLU A 254 -1.95 -22.23 12.81
CA GLU A 254 -2.84 -21.09 12.64
C GLU A 254 -2.61 -20.44 11.27
N LEU A 255 -3.66 -19.82 10.72
CA LEU A 255 -3.57 -19.11 9.45
C LEU A 255 -2.78 -17.80 9.65
N GLY A 256 -1.56 -17.75 9.12
CA GLY A 256 -0.72 -16.55 9.14
C GLY A 256 -1.03 -15.58 8.00
N GLN A 257 -0.11 -14.66 7.75
CA GLN A 257 -0.25 -13.65 6.69
C GLN A 257 -0.04 -14.25 5.30
N LEU A 258 -0.77 -13.74 4.32
CA LEU A 258 -0.50 -13.95 2.90
C LEU A 258 0.24 -12.74 2.36
N LYS A 259 1.46 -12.92 1.87
CA LYS A 259 2.23 -11.89 1.20
C LYS A 259 2.35 -12.22 -0.27
N ILE A 260 1.96 -11.29 -1.13
CA ILE A 260 2.09 -11.40 -2.57
C ILE A 260 3.08 -10.34 -3.04
N THR A 261 4.12 -10.75 -3.75
CA THR A 261 4.97 -9.82 -4.51
C THR A 261 4.54 -9.85 -5.97
N SER A 262 4.10 -8.70 -6.45
CA SER A 262 3.78 -8.47 -7.86
C SER A 262 4.95 -7.71 -8.48
N GLU A 263 5.78 -8.39 -9.28
CA GLU A 263 7.00 -7.79 -9.83
C GLU A 263 6.69 -6.71 -10.88
N SER A 264 5.68 -6.94 -11.71
CA SER A 264 5.08 -5.94 -12.61
C SER A 264 3.59 -5.93 -12.34
N VAL A 265 3.13 -5.02 -11.47
CA VAL A 265 1.70 -4.83 -11.22
C VAL A 265 1.20 -3.68 -12.08
N HIS A 266 0.09 -3.89 -12.78
CA HIS A 266 -0.35 -2.94 -13.79
C HIS A 266 -1.87 -2.90 -13.97
N ILE A 267 -2.31 -1.77 -14.53
CA ILE A 267 -3.66 -1.55 -15.03
C ILE A 267 -3.54 -1.17 -16.50
N TYR A 268 -4.19 -1.93 -17.38
CA TYR A 268 -4.25 -1.62 -18.80
C TYR A 268 -5.13 -0.39 -19.07
N GLU A 269 -4.85 0.32 -20.16
CA GLU A 269 -5.51 1.60 -20.49
C GLU A 269 -7.04 1.52 -20.59
N GLN A 270 -7.59 0.37 -20.94
CA GLN A 270 -9.03 0.15 -21.02
C GLN A 270 -9.72 0.25 -19.66
N ASP A 271 -8.98 -0.02 -18.58
CA ASP A 271 -9.51 -0.06 -17.21
C ASP A 271 -9.16 1.21 -16.40
N TRP A 272 -8.39 2.16 -16.96
CA TRP A 272 -7.99 3.38 -16.25
C TRP A 272 -9.18 4.23 -15.80
N GLY A 273 -10.23 4.33 -16.61
CA GLY A 273 -11.42 5.10 -16.25
C GLY A 273 -12.13 4.54 -15.01
N ASN A 274 -12.31 3.22 -14.97
CA ASN A 274 -12.89 2.52 -13.82
C ASN A 274 -11.98 2.65 -12.58
N ALA A 275 -10.67 2.50 -12.77
CA ALA A 275 -9.70 2.63 -11.70
C ALA A 275 -9.68 4.05 -11.09
N SER A 276 -9.74 5.10 -11.92
CA SER A 276 -9.80 6.49 -11.45
C SER A 276 -11.02 6.74 -10.59
N GLN A 277 -12.21 6.38 -11.07
CA GLN A 277 -13.46 6.57 -10.31
C GLN A 277 -13.42 5.82 -8.98
N LEU A 278 -12.90 4.60 -8.99
CA LEU A 278 -12.80 3.79 -7.79
C LEU A 278 -11.89 4.43 -6.73
N VAL A 279 -10.71 4.94 -7.12
CA VAL A 279 -9.76 5.55 -6.17
C VAL A 279 -10.22 6.92 -5.70
N GLU A 280 -10.93 7.67 -6.56
CA GLU A 280 -11.57 8.94 -6.21
C GLU A 280 -12.57 8.73 -5.07
N CYS A 281 -13.54 7.83 -5.24
CA CYS A 281 -14.54 7.54 -4.22
C CYS A 281 -13.96 6.88 -2.96
N ALA A 282 -12.99 5.97 -3.12
CA ALA A 282 -12.45 5.22 -1.99
C ALA A 282 -11.47 6.02 -1.12
N PHE A 283 -10.69 6.94 -1.72
CA PHE A 283 -9.59 7.62 -1.03
C PHE A 283 -9.56 9.13 -1.21
N TRP A 284 -9.71 9.65 -2.43
CA TRP A 284 -9.35 11.04 -2.71
C TRP A 284 -10.44 12.04 -2.33
N GLU A 285 -11.71 11.66 -2.46
CA GLU A 285 -12.86 12.49 -2.09
C GLU A 285 -13.38 12.20 -0.68
N ARG A 286 -12.99 11.05 -0.11
CA ARG A 286 -13.44 10.63 1.21
C ARG A 286 -12.62 11.32 2.30
N GLU A 287 -13.30 11.89 3.30
CA GLU A 287 -12.61 12.43 4.47
C GLU A 287 -11.80 11.31 5.17
N PRO A 288 -10.50 11.55 5.46
CA PRO A 288 -9.68 10.58 6.17
C PRO A 288 -10.26 10.30 7.56
N ASN A 289 -10.41 9.02 7.91
CA ASN A 289 -10.73 8.65 9.28
C ASN A 289 -9.45 8.73 10.13
N LEU A 290 -9.36 9.74 11.00
CA LEU A 290 -8.19 9.99 11.84
C LEU A 290 -8.21 9.26 13.20
N ILE A 291 -9.23 8.43 13.45
CA ILE A 291 -9.35 7.76 14.75
C ILE A 291 -8.42 6.55 14.76
N PHE A 292 -7.34 6.63 15.54
CA PHE A 292 -6.59 5.45 15.95
C PHE A 292 -7.51 4.49 16.70
N ASP A 293 -7.67 3.27 16.18
CA ASP A 293 -8.40 2.19 16.83
C ASP A 293 -7.41 1.12 17.26
N GLU A 294 -7.21 0.99 18.58
CA GLU A 294 -6.30 0.02 19.19
C GLU A 294 -6.52 -1.43 18.74
N LYS A 295 -7.75 -1.81 18.34
CA LYS A 295 -8.13 -3.17 17.91
C LYS A 295 -7.97 -3.37 16.41
N THR A 296 -8.02 -2.29 15.62
CA THR A 296 -7.97 -2.37 14.17
C THR A 296 -6.78 -1.70 13.50
N GLN A 297 -5.98 -0.94 14.25
CA GLN A 297 -4.94 -0.03 13.74
C GLN A 297 -3.62 -0.10 14.52
N THR A 298 -3.43 -1.09 15.39
CA THR A 298 -2.14 -1.31 16.06
C THR A 298 -1.03 -1.51 15.03
N ASP A 299 0.08 -0.81 15.19
CA ASP A 299 1.26 -1.01 14.36
C ASP A 299 1.89 -2.37 14.70
N PRO A 300 2.25 -3.19 13.69
CA PRO A 300 2.80 -4.51 13.93
C PRO A 300 4.08 -4.51 14.78
N ARG A 301 4.79 -3.39 14.87
CA ARG A 301 5.99 -3.24 15.70
C ARG A 301 5.68 -2.92 17.17
N GLY A 302 4.51 -2.33 17.45
CA GLY A 302 4.15 -1.88 18.79
C GLY A 302 3.52 -0.48 18.80
N TYR A 303 3.44 0.15 19.97
CA TYR A 303 2.89 1.49 20.14
C TYR A 303 3.63 2.29 21.21
N LEU A 304 3.41 3.61 21.24
CA LEU A 304 4.03 4.47 22.24
C LEU A 304 3.02 4.97 23.28
N VAL A 305 3.42 4.85 24.54
CA VAL A 305 2.75 5.48 25.67
C VAL A 305 3.53 6.72 26.05
N ILE A 306 2.89 7.88 25.95
CA ILE A 306 3.48 9.18 26.23
C ILE A 306 3.00 9.66 27.60
N ARG A 307 3.92 10.21 28.39
CA ARG A 307 3.67 10.74 29.73
C ARG A 307 4.46 12.02 29.93
N VAL A 308 3.94 12.93 30.74
CA VAL A 308 4.69 14.11 31.20
C VAL A 308 4.92 13.98 32.69
N LYS A 309 6.18 14.04 33.13
CA LYS A 309 6.56 13.91 34.54
C LYS A 309 7.89 14.60 34.78
N ASP A 310 8.11 15.14 35.97
CA ASP A 310 9.43 15.64 36.43
C ASP A 310 10.08 16.64 35.43
N GLU A 311 9.25 17.53 34.85
CA GLU A 311 9.62 18.48 33.79
C GLU A 311 10.11 17.88 32.46
N GLU A 312 9.82 16.61 32.19
CA GLU A 312 10.20 15.92 30.96
C GLU A 312 9.01 15.19 30.32
N ILE A 313 9.10 14.98 29.02
CA ILE A 313 8.23 14.10 28.24
C ILE A 313 8.90 12.74 28.22
N PHE A 314 8.15 11.69 28.57
CA PHE A 314 8.55 10.30 28.47
C PHE A 314 7.73 9.65 27.36
N ALA A 315 8.38 8.90 26.49
CA ALA A 315 7.75 8.09 25.45
C ALA A 315 8.27 6.66 25.58
N VAL A 316 7.38 5.75 25.99
CA VAL A 316 7.68 4.35 26.22
C VAL A 316 7.14 3.54 25.06
N PHE A 317 8.04 2.94 24.29
CA PHE A 317 7.70 2.02 23.22
C PHE A 317 7.37 0.65 23.81
N GLN A 318 6.16 0.19 23.56
CA GLN A 318 5.64 -1.10 23.99
C GLN A 318 5.42 -1.99 22.80
N GLY A 319 5.74 -3.28 22.93
CA GLY A 319 5.45 -4.27 21.92
C GLY A 319 3.95 -4.59 21.83
N PRO A 320 3.52 -5.40 20.85
CA PRO A 320 2.10 -5.70 20.66
C PRO A 320 1.42 -6.42 21.83
N GLN A 321 2.16 -7.01 22.78
CA GLN A 321 1.60 -7.60 24.01
C GLN A 321 1.67 -6.65 25.22
N GLY A 322 2.08 -5.40 25.02
CA GLY A 322 2.18 -4.37 26.05
C GLY A 322 3.49 -4.40 26.86
N GLU A 323 4.43 -5.25 26.49
CA GLU A 323 5.76 -5.31 27.11
C GLU A 323 6.57 -4.05 26.79
N GLU A 324 7.20 -3.43 27.78
CA GLU A 324 8.06 -2.25 27.56
C GLU A 324 9.37 -2.68 26.89
N LEU A 325 9.66 -2.11 25.73
CA LEU A 325 10.83 -2.46 24.91
C LEU A 325 11.92 -1.38 24.99
N LEU A 326 11.53 -0.11 24.83
CA LEU A 326 12.44 1.04 24.82
C LEU A 326 11.75 2.25 25.47
N SER A 327 12.55 3.14 26.06
CA SER A 327 12.05 4.40 26.62
C SER A 327 12.92 5.57 26.18
N PHE A 328 12.27 6.68 25.89
CA PHE A 328 12.89 7.95 25.54
C PHE A 328 12.37 9.04 26.47
N ASN A 329 13.24 9.94 26.90
CA ASN A 329 12.84 11.14 27.62
C ASN A 329 13.59 12.36 27.09
N ALA A 330 12.90 13.50 27.06
CA ALA A 330 13.45 14.80 26.73
C ALA A 330 12.50 15.93 27.16
N LYS A 331 13.00 17.16 27.26
CA LYS A 331 12.15 18.37 27.44
C LYS A 331 11.52 18.86 26.13
N ILE A 332 12.03 18.41 24.98
CA ILE A 332 11.63 18.87 23.64
C ILE A 332 11.14 17.67 22.83
N ALA A 333 9.90 17.73 22.32
CA ALA A 333 9.26 16.65 21.56
C ALA A 333 10.10 16.22 20.35
N LYS A 334 10.71 17.19 19.66
CA LYS A 334 11.53 16.95 18.46
C LYS A 334 12.74 16.04 18.71
N GLU A 335 13.28 16.01 19.93
CA GLU A 335 14.39 15.10 20.26
C GLU A 335 13.93 13.65 20.31
N ILE A 336 12.75 13.40 20.88
CA ILE A 336 12.12 12.08 20.91
C ILE A 336 11.72 11.68 19.49
N MET A 337 11.05 12.56 18.73
CA MET A 337 10.66 12.29 17.33
C MET A 337 11.85 11.88 16.46
N LYS A 338 13.00 12.56 16.59
CA LYS A 338 14.22 12.20 15.86
C LYS A 338 14.74 10.81 16.22
N LYS A 339 14.70 10.42 17.50
CA LYS A 339 15.09 9.07 17.93
C LYS A 339 14.14 8.01 17.38
N ILE A 340 12.83 8.26 17.43
CA ILE A 340 11.81 7.35 16.86
C ILE A 340 12.07 7.16 15.36
N ALA A 341 12.28 8.25 14.62
CA ALA A 341 12.56 8.20 13.19
C ALA A 341 13.89 7.49 12.88
N GLN A 342 14.94 7.77 13.64
CA GLN A 342 16.26 7.15 13.44
C GLN A 342 16.25 5.64 13.68
N LEU A 343 15.45 5.18 14.65
CA LEU A 343 15.38 3.76 15.01
C LEU A 343 14.33 2.99 14.20
N GLU A 344 13.51 3.68 13.40
CA GLU A 344 12.42 3.09 12.60
C GLU A 344 11.53 2.13 13.41
N ILE A 345 11.25 2.45 14.68
CA ILE A 345 10.51 1.54 15.59
C ILE A 345 9.02 1.41 15.25
N LEU A 346 8.49 2.27 14.39
CA LEU A 346 7.14 2.21 13.85
C LEU A 346 7.19 1.99 12.34
N SER A 347 6.23 1.25 11.81
CA SER A 347 6.10 0.92 10.38
C SER A 347 5.00 1.71 9.68
N ARG A 348 4.05 2.25 10.44
CA ARG A 348 2.86 2.92 9.94
C ARG A 348 3.00 4.44 9.95
N SER A 349 2.74 5.08 8.81
CA SER A 349 2.84 6.54 8.66
C SER A 349 1.76 7.29 9.43
N ASP A 350 0.54 6.78 9.47
CA ASP A 350 -0.58 7.33 10.26
C ASP A 350 -0.26 7.32 11.76
N HIS A 351 0.31 6.23 12.26
CA HIS A 351 0.75 6.14 13.66
C HIS A 351 1.93 7.09 13.95
N LEU A 352 2.89 7.23 13.03
CA LEU A 352 3.97 8.21 13.17
C LEU A 352 3.44 9.66 13.26
N LEU A 353 2.41 10.00 12.47
CA LEU A 353 1.77 11.32 12.52
C LEU A 353 1.06 11.56 13.86
N ASP A 354 0.31 10.56 14.34
CA ASP A 354 -0.37 10.61 15.63
C ASP A 354 0.62 10.80 16.79
N ILE A 355 1.66 9.97 16.85
CA ILE A 355 2.72 10.10 17.86
C ILE A 355 3.42 11.47 17.78
N GLY A 356 3.67 11.98 16.57
CA GLY A 356 4.22 13.33 16.39
C GLY A 356 3.32 14.41 17.00
N ALA A 357 2.01 14.32 16.77
CA ALA A 357 1.02 15.25 17.33
C ALA A 357 0.94 15.13 18.85
N GLU A 358 0.91 13.91 19.40
CA GLU A 358 0.85 13.65 20.84
C GLU A 358 2.11 14.14 21.57
N LEU A 359 3.30 13.91 21.00
CA LEU A 359 4.55 14.43 21.56
C LEU A 359 4.57 15.96 21.57
N GLN A 360 4.09 16.60 20.50
CA GLN A 360 4.00 18.06 20.44
C GLN A 360 2.98 18.61 21.45
N LYS A 361 1.85 17.92 21.64
CA LYS A 361 0.84 18.24 22.65
C LYS A 361 1.40 18.10 24.07
N ALA A 362 2.18 17.05 24.34
CA ALA A 362 2.87 16.86 25.61
C ALA A 362 3.87 18.00 25.90
N GLU A 363 4.62 18.46 24.89
CA GLU A 363 5.51 19.62 25.05
C GLU A 363 4.76 20.92 25.35
N ILE A 364 3.61 21.16 24.69
CA ILE A 364 2.78 22.33 24.96
C ILE A 364 2.26 22.30 26.41
N ALA A 365 1.76 21.15 26.85
CA ALA A 365 1.28 20.96 28.22
C ALA A 365 2.40 21.24 29.24
N LEU A 366 3.59 20.68 29.01
CA LEU A 366 4.76 20.89 29.85
C LEU A 366 5.14 22.37 29.95
N LYS A 367 5.23 23.09 28.82
CA LYS A 367 5.60 24.52 28.80
C LYS A 367 4.57 25.44 29.45
N LYS A 368 3.29 25.06 29.39
CA LYS A 368 2.18 25.85 29.96
C LYS A 368 1.80 25.43 31.39
N GLY A 369 2.41 24.36 31.92
CA GLY A 369 2.04 23.81 33.22
C GLY A 369 0.65 23.17 33.24
N LEU A 370 0.17 22.67 32.09
CA LEU A 370 -1.12 21.99 31.96
C LEU A 370 -0.99 20.49 32.22
N SER A 371 -2.09 19.84 32.60
CA SER A 371 -2.16 18.38 32.67
C SER A 371 -2.16 17.77 31.26
N TYR A 372 -1.35 16.74 31.05
CA TYR A 372 -1.35 15.96 29.81
C TYR A 372 -1.95 14.57 30.07
N VAL A 373 -2.89 14.19 29.23
CA VAL A 373 -3.39 12.82 29.09
C VAL A 373 -3.40 12.49 27.61
N GLN A 374 -2.72 11.41 27.22
CA GLN A 374 -2.68 10.95 25.83
C GLN A 374 -4.11 10.73 25.30
N ASP A 375 -4.34 11.05 24.02
CA ASP A 375 -5.63 10.96 23.32
C ASP A 375 -6.76 11.86 23.89
N LYS A 376 -6.45 12.74 24.86
CA LYS A 376 -7.37 13.76 25.37
C LYS A 376 -6.95 15.16 24.93
N PRO A 377 -7.90 16.09 24.71
CA PRO A 377 -7.57 17.49 24.46
C PRO A 377 -6.89 18.10 25.69
N LEU A 378 -6.12 19.17 25.47
CA LEU A 378 -5.60 19.99 26.56
C LEU A 378 -6.70 20.93 27.06
N ASP A 379 -6.85 21.03 28.38
CA ASP A 379 -7.67 22.07 29.01
C ASP A 379 -6.83 23.35 29.14
N PHE A 380 -7.11 24.33 28.27
CA PHE A 380 -6.37 25.61 28.17
C PHE A 380 -6.83 26.69 29.12
#